data_AF-A0A3M1L6A2-F1
#
_entry.id   AF-A0A3M1L6A2-F1
#
_cell.length_a   1.000
_cell.length_b   1.000
_cell.length_c   1.000
_cell.angle_alpha   90.00
_cell.angle_beta   90.00
_cell.angle_gamma   90.00
#
_symmetry.space_group_name_H-M   'P 1'
#
loop_
_entity.id
_entity.type
_entity.pdbx_description
1 polymer ?
#
loop_
_entity_poly.entity_id
_entity_poly.type
_entity_poly.pdbx_seq_one_letter_code
_entity_poly.pdbx_strand_id
1 'polypeptide(L)'
;MAMKNVQDFYPLSPMQQGMLFHSLLAPEAGMYIEQLSCTLRGDLDVSAFTRAWQRVVDRHPILRTAFIGEGLKEPIQVVHRRVRLPIEQQDWRTLPPAEQEARLERFLEAERQRGFQLSKPPLMRLALIRVEERAYKFVWTHHHLLMDGWSLPILLQEVLAFYEAFRQGRDLYLPPSRPYRDYIVWLKKQDMARAEAFWRRLLKGFTAPTPLTVDRRPAGDGDGSPPEETDYRKLDILLSAETTAALQALARQHQLTLNTLVQGAWALLLSRYSGEDDVVFGATVSGR
;
A
#
# COMPACT_ATOMS: atom_id res chain seq x y z
N MET A 1 6.06 7.52 27.12
CA MET A 1 7.11 7.33 26.07
C MET A 1 8.45 7.77 26.65
N ALA A 2 9.50 6.94 26.60
CA ALA A 2 10.82 7.44 26.94
C ALA A 2 11.28 8.40 25.82
N MET A 3 11.21 9.72 26.05
CA MET A 3 11.59 10.78 25.09
C MET A 3 12.98 10.53 24.46
N LYS A 4 13.84 9.75 25.11
CA LYS A 4 15.17 9.36 24.64
C LYS A 4 15.19 8.64 23.28
N ASN A 5 14.12 7.95 22.85
CA ASN A 5 14.08 7.26 21.55
C ASN A 5 13.44 8.09 20.42
N VAL A 6 12.99 9.32 20.66
CA VAL A 6 12.37 10.16 19.61
C VAL A 6 13.46 10.90 18.83
N GLN A 7 13.52 10.69 17.51
CA GLN A 7 14.44 11.36 16.59
C GLN A 7 13.86 12.68 16.05
N ASP A 8 12.59 12.68 15.63
CA ASP A 8 11.94 13.80 14.94
C ASP A 8 10.42 13.66 15.10
N PHE A 9 9.67 14.76 14.90
CA PHE A 9 8.22 14.73 14.83
C PHE A 9 7.67 15.85 13.94
N TYR A 10 6.61 15.57 13.20
CA TYR A 10 5.99 16.50 12.26
C TYR A 10 4.55 16.09 11.95
N PRO A 11 3.69 16.99 11.41
CA PRO A 11 2.31 16.63 11.10
C PRO A 11 2.18 15.59 10.00
N LEU A 12 0.98 15.00 9.90
CA LEU A 12 0.61 14.11 8.81
C LEU A 12 0.26 14.91 7.55
N SER A 13 0.48 14.31 6.38
CA SER A 13 -0.16 14.79 5.15
C SER A 13 -1.70 14.62 5.23
N PRO A 14 -2.51 15.39 4.48
CA PRO A 14 -3.97 15.22 4.47
C PRO A 14 -4.41 13.79 4.17
N MET A 15 -3.71 13.10 3.25
CA MET A 15 -3.96 11.70 2.94
C MET A 15 -3.71 10.78 4.14
N GLN A 16 -2.57 10.95 4.83
CA GLN A 16 -2.28 10.20 6.04
C GLN A 16 -3.27 10.52 7.17
N GLN A 17 -3.78 11.75 7.27
CA GLN A 17 -4.82 12.10 8.25
C GLN A 17 -6.12 11.34 7.99
N GLY A 18 -6.56 11.28 6.72
CA GLY A 18 -7.73 10.49 6.32
C GLY A 18 -7.56 9.00 6.62
N MET A 19 -6.41 8.42 6.26
CA MET A 19 -6.09 7.02 6.58
C MET A 19 -6.07 6.77 8.09
N LEU A 20 -5.43 7.65 8.87
CA LEU A 20 -5.40 7.54 10.32
C LEU A 20 -6.81 7.57 10.91
N PHE A 21 -7.65 8.50 10.45
CA PHE A 21 -9.03 8.63 10.90
C PHE A 21 -9.84 7.34 10.62
N HIS A 22 -9.80 6.83 9.40
CA HIS A 22 -10.47 5.58 9.04
C HIS A 22 -9.95 4.37 9.83
N SER A 23 -8.64 4.24 9.98
CA SER A 23 -8.04 3.14 10.77
C SER A 23 -8.42 3.20 12.26
N LEU A 24 -8.73 4.38 12.80
CA LEU A 24 -9.19 4.53 14.18
C LEU A 24 -10.72 4.33 14.32
N LEU A 25 -11.50 4.67 13.29
CA LEU A 25 -12.95 4.48 13.28
C LEU A 25 -13.36 3.01 13.14
N ALA A 26 -12.67 2.27 12.28
CA ALA A 26 -12.96 0.86 12.01
C ALA A 26 -11.66 0.03 12.01
N PRO A 27 -11.02 -0.20 13.17
CA PRO A 27 -9.75 -0.93 13.25
C PRO A 27 -9.84 -2.35 12.67
N GLU A 28 -10.97 -3.02 12.89
CA GLU A 28 -11.23 -4.40 12.46
C GLU A 28 -11.38 -4.54 10.94
N ALA A 29 -11.67 -3.45 10.22
CA ALA A 29 -11.89 -3.48 8.77
C ALA A 29 -10.59 -3.70 7.98
N GLY A 30 -9.42 -3.51 8.59
CA GLY A 30 -8.12 -3.77 7.95
C GLY A 30 -7.86 -3.00 6.65
N MET A 31 -8.62 -1.94 6.36
CA MET A 31 -8.69 -1.26 5.04
C MET A 31 -7.34 -0.80 4.48
N TYR A 32 -6.37 -0.51 5.35
CA TYR A 32 -5.04 -0.01 4.98
C TYR A 32 -3.91 -0.97 5.36
N ILE A 33 -4.23 -2.24 5.57
CA ILE A 33 -3.25 -3.29 5.83
C ILE A 33 -2.95 -3.99 4.51
N GLU A 34 -1.73 -3.80 4.05
CA GLU A 34 -1.24 -4.35 2.80
C GLU A 34 -0.37 -5.59 3.09
N GLN A 35 -0.57 -6.64 2.30
CA GLN A 35 0.15 -7.90 2.47
C GLN A 35 0.71 -8.39 1.14
N LEU A 36 2.04 -8.49 1.07
CA LEU A 36 2.74 -9.17 -0.01
C LEU A 36 3.05 -10.60 0.44
N SER A 37 2.67 -11.58 -0.36
CA SER A 37 2.97 -13.00 -0.15
C SER A 37 3.63 -13.57 -1.40
N CYS A 38 4.80 -14.20 -1.25
CA CYS A 38 5.48 -14.86 -2.37
C CYS A 38 6.26 -16.09 -1.89
N THR A 39 6.73 -16.90 -2.84
CA THR A 39 7.59 -18.06 -2.56
C THR A 39 9.02 -17.73 -2.96
N LEU A 40 9.93 -17.75 -1.98
CA LEU A 40 11.36 -17.66 -2.20
C LEU A 40 11.91 -19.08 -2.38
N ARG A 41 12.51 -19.35 -3.54
CA ARG A 41 13.12 -20.65 -3.86
C ARG A 41 14.64 -20.53 -3.90
N GLY A 42 15.32 -21.57 -3.42
CA GLY A 42 16.78 -21.65 -3.32
C GLY A 42 17.30 -21.60 -1.88
N ASP A 43 18.61 -21.46 -1.74
CA ASP A 43 19.28 -21.37 -0.44
C ASP A 43 19.20 -19.95 0.10
N LEU A 44 18.14 -19.68 0.86
CA LEU A 44 17.96 -18.41 1.54
C LEU A 44 18.88 -18.35 2.78
N ASP A 45 19.80 -17.38 2.79
CA ASP A 45 20.50 -17.01 4.02
C ASP A 45 19.56 -16.15 4.90
N VAL A 46 18.86 -16.80 5.83
CA VAL A 46 17.87 -16.16 6.70
C VAL A 46 18.49 -15.05 7.56
N SER A 47 19.78 -15.19 7.94
CA SER A 47 20.48 -14.19 8.75
C SER A 47 20.77 -12.93 7.93
N ALA A 48 21.33 -13.09 6.72
CA ALA A 48 21.56 -11.99 5.81
C ALA A 48 20.24 -11.29 5.42
N PHE A 49 19.18 -12.07 5.18
CA PHE A 49 17.85 -11.54 4.82
C PHE A 49 17.25 -10.70 5.96
N THR A 50 17.28 -11.21 7.19
CA THR A 50 16.82 -10.51 8.39
C THR A 50 17.59 -9.20 8.59
N ARG A 51 18.91 -9.23 8.42
CA ARG A 51 19.77 -8.05 8.52
C ARG A 51 19.48 -7.03 7.43
N ALA A 52 19.22 -7.47 6.21
CA ALA A 52 18.91 -6.60 5.08
C ALA A 52 17.64 -5.77 5.33
N TRP A 53 16.57 -6.43 5.78
CA TRP A 53 15.33 -5.75 6.14
C TRP A 53 15.52 -4.78 7.31
N GLN A 54 16.22 -5.19 8.36
CA GLN A 54 16.51 -4.29 9.49
C GLN A 54 17.30 -3.05 9.03
N ARG A 55 18.29 -3.24 8.14
CA ARG A 55 19.09 -2.13 7.59
C ARG A 55 18.22 -1.12 6.82
N VAL A 56 17.24 -1.61 6.06
CA VAL A 56 16.28 -0.76 5.34
C VAL A 56 15.37 0.01 6.32
N VAL A 57 14.89 -0.65 7.38
CA VAL A 57 14.12 0.01 8.46
C VAL A 57 14.94 1.12 9.15
N ASP A 58 16.21 0.86 9.42
CA ASP A 58 17.09 1.85 10.05
C ASP A 58 17.32 3.06 9.13
N ARG A 59 17.47 2.80 7.83
CA ARG A 59 17.76 3.78 6.78
C ARG A 59 16.59 4.71 6.47
N HIS A 60 15.35 4.24 6.49
CA HIS A 60 14.17 5.04 6.13
C HIS A 60 13.38 5.47 7.37
N PRO A 61 13.39 6.76 7.75
CA PRO A 61 12.70 7.26 8.95
C PRO A 61 11.22 6.89 9.03
N ILE A 62 10.53 6.87 7.89
CA ILE A 62 9.09 6.55 7.83
C ILE A 62 8.80 5.14 8.37
N LEU A 63 9.69 4.16 8.15
CA LEU A 63 9.52 2.78 8.65
C LEU A 63 9.66 2.66 10.18
N ARG A 64 10.16 3.72 10.83
CA ARG A 64 10.31 3.84 12.29
C ARG A 64 9.32 4.84 12.89
N THR A 65 8.28 5.19 12.15
CA THR A 65 7.35 6.26 12.51
C THR A 65 6.08 5.72 13.17
N ALA A 66 5.72 6.33 14.30
CA ALA A 66 4.44 6.18 14.98
C ALA A 66 3.48 7.30 14.55
N PHE A 67 2.18 7.05 14.62
CA PHE A 67 1.13 8.03 14.37
C PHE A 67 0.30 8.21 15.63
N ILE A 68 0.21 9.44 16.12
CA ILE A 68 -0.45 9.79 17.38
C ILE A 68 -1.46 10.89 17.12
N GLY A 69 -2.73 10.62 17.39
CA GLY A 69 -3.81 11.62 17.29
C GLY A 69 -4.52 11.89 18.62
N GLU A 70 -4.58 10.92 19.52
CA GLU A 70 -5.33 11.03 20.78
C GLU A 70 -4.77 12.14 21.68
N GLY A 71 -5.64 13.03 22.15
CA GLY A 71 -5.29 14.14 23.04
C GLY A 71 -4.53 15.30 22.38
N LEU A 72 -4.37 15.30 21.05
CA LEU A 72 -3.71 16.36 20.30
C LEU A 72 -4.71 17.14 19.45
N LYS A 73 -4.45 18.44 19.25
CA LYS A 73 -5.23 19.28 18.32
C LYS A 73 -5.10 18.81 16.88
N GLU A 74 -3.92 18.31 16.51
CA GLU A 74 -3.62 17.75 15.20
C GLU A 74 -2.78 16.49 15.39
N PRO A 75 -3.04 15.43 14.61
CA PRO A 75 -2.23 14.23 14.69
C PRO A 75 -0.80 14.49 14.21
N ILE A 76 0.15 13.77 14.80
CA ILE A 76 1.58 13.88 14.50
C ILE A 76 2.19 12.53 14.15
N GLN A 77 3.23 12.60 13.31
CA GLN A 77 4.20 11.54 13.06
C GLN A 77 5.33 11.68 14.07
N VAL A 78 5.69 10.58 14.73
CA VAL A 78 6.82 10.53 15.67
C VAL A 78 7.84 9.52 15.15
N VAL A 79 9.00 9.99 14.71
CA VAL A 79 10.08 9.16 14.19
C VAL A 79 10.92 8.65 15.36
N HIS A 80 11.08 7.34 15.50
CA HIS A 80 11.89 6.73 16.56
C HIS A 80 13.32 6.48 16.08
N ARG A 81 14.37 6.85 16.84
CA ARG A 81 15.79 6.64 16.50
C ARG A 81 16.10 5.18 16.12
N ARG A 82 15.54 4.21 16.85
CA ARG A 82 15.70 2.78 16.59
C ARG A 82 14.40 2.04 16.87
N VAL A 83 14.09 1.09 16.00
CA VAL A 83 13.03 0.09 16.18
C VAL A 83 13.55 -1.25 15.69
N ARG A 84 13.13 -2.34 16.32
CA ARG A 84 13.45 -3.70 15.86
C ARG A 84 12.31 -4.17 14.96
N LEU A 85 12.64 -4.64 13.76
CA LEU A 85 11.66 -5.24 12.86
C LEU A 85 11.26 -6.63 13.38
N PRO A 86 9.96 -6.90 13.61
CA PRO A 86 9.49 -8.24 13.92
C PRO A 86 9.58 -9.13 12.68
N ILE A 87 10.27 -10.26 12.83
CA ILE A 87 10.35 -11.32 11.81
C ILE A 87 10.00 -12.63 12.49
N GLU A 88 8.86 -13.18 12.13
CA GLU A 88 8.42 -14.50 12.57
C GLU A 88 9.02 -15.58 11.67
N GLN A 89 9.52 -16.67 12.27
CA GLN A 89 10.07 -17.79 11.52
C GLN A 89 9.32 -19.06 11.93
N GLN A 90 8.78 -19.78 10.95
CA GLN A 90 8.07 -21.05 11.16
C GLN A 90 8.65 -22.13 10.25
N ASP A 91 8.50 -23.40 10.66
CA ASP A 91 8.89 -24.56 9.85
C ASP A 91 7.68 -25.48 9.67
N TRP A 92 7.21 -25.59 8.43
CA TRP A 92 6.05 -26.39 8.02
C TRP A 92 6.44 -27.56 7.13
N ARG A 93 7.75 -27.87 7.01
CA ARG A 93 8.24 -28.97 6.15
C ARG A 93 7.62 -30.32 6.47
N THR A 94 7.16 -30.52 7.71
CA THR A 94 6.50 -31.76 8.15
C THR A 94 5.01 -31.85 7.82
N LEU A 95 4.41 -30.75 7.34
CA LEU A 95 2.99 -30.71 6.98
C LEU A 95 2.79 -31.15 5.51
N PRO A 96 1.72 -31.89 5.18
CA PRO A 96 1.35 -32.17 3.79
C PRO A 96 1.08 -30.89 2.99
N PRO A 97 1.37 -30.85 1.68
CA PRO A 97 1.22 -29.64 0.87
C PRO A 97 -0.17 -28.97 0.94
N ALA A 98 -1.25 -29.77 0.91
CA ALA A 98 -2.61 -29.25 1.03
C ALA A 98 -2.88 -28.59 2.40
N GLU A 99 -2.28 -29.13 3.47
CA GLU A 99 -2.38 -28.53 4.80
C GLU A 99 -1.56 -27.24 4.90
N GLN A 100 -0.39 -27.18 4.25
CA GLN A 100 0.42 -25.95 4.18
C GLN A 100 -0.35 -24.81 3.50
N GLU A 101 -1.08 -25.09 2.43
CA GLU A 101 -1.86 -24.09 1.70
C GLU A 101 -3.03 -23.54 2.55
N ALA A 102 -3.86 -24.43 3.10
CA ALA A 102 -4.97 -24.03 3.98
C ALA A 102 -4.49 -23.34 5.27
N ARG A 103 -3.30 -23.70 5.77
CA ARG A 103 -2.67 -23.02 6.90
C ARG A 103 -2.10 -21.66 6.52
N LEU A 104 -1.56 -21.51 5.32
CA LEU A 104 -1.09 -20.23 4.80
C LEU A 104 -2.26 -19.25 4.66
N GLU A 105 -3.39 -19.66 4.08
CA GLU A 105 -4.57 -18.80 3.96
C GLU A 105 -5.05 -18.28 5.32
N ARG A 106 -5.18 -19.17 6.30
CA ARG A 106 -5.53 -18.79 7.68
C ARG A 106 -4.49 -17.88 8.33
N PHE A 107 -3.21 -18.13 8.07
CA PHE A 107 -2.13 -17.28 8.56
C PHE A 107 -2.21 -15.87 7.97
N LEU A 108 -2.42 -15.76 6.65
CA LEU A 108 -2.54 -14.49 5.94
C LEU A 108 -3.72 -13.67 6.47
N GLU A 109 -4.87 -14.32 6.68
CA GLU A 109 -6.06 -13.69 7.27
C GLU A 109 -5.82 -13.24 8.71
N ALA A 110 -5.29 -14.12 9.56
CA ALA A 110 -4.99 -13.78 10.95
C ALA A 110 -3.98 -12.62 11.06
N GLU A 111 -2.97 -12.56 10.19
CA GLU A 111 -2.00 -11.46 10.19
C GLU A 111 -2.61 -10.12 9.74
N ARG A 112 -3.62 -10.13 8.86
CA ARG A 112 -4.39 -8.94 8.50
C ARG A 112 -5.26 -8.49 9.67
N GLN A 113 -6.05 -9.41 10.24
CA GLN A 113 -6.95 -9.14 11.37
C GLN A 113 -6.20 -8.65 12.62
N ARG A 114 -4.97 -9.13 12.84
CA ARG A 114 -4.12 -8.70 13.95
C ARG A 114 -3.88 -7.19 13.98
N GLY A 115 -3.94 -6.51 12.84
CA GLY A 115 -3.86 -5.06 12.79
C GLY A 115 -2.51 -4.48 13.22
N PHE A 116 -2.49 -3.18 13.47
CA PHE A 116 -1.35 -2.46 14.03
C PHE A 116 -1.81 -1.44 15.06
N GLN A 117 -1.10 -1.37 16.19
CA GLN A 117 -1.24 -0.23 17.08
C GLN A 117 -0.43 0.95 16.51
N LEU A 118 -1.11 1.90 15.87
CA LEU A 118 -0.49 2.97 15.07
C LEU A 118 0.48 3.86 15.87
N SER A 119 0.28 3.95 17.18
CA SER A 119 1.14 4.69 18.12
C SER A 119 2.42 3.93 18.52
N LYS A 120 2.63 2.70 18.06
CA LYS A 120 3.79 1.86 18.38
C LYS A 120 4.47 1.32 17.11
N PRO A 121 5.58 1.92 16.67
CA PRO A 121 6.30 1.44 15.50
C PRO A 121 7.15 0.19 15.84
N PRO A 122 7.51 -0.62 14.84
CA PRO A 122 7.22 -0.42 13.41
C PRO A 122 5.81 -0.88 13.02
N LEU A 123 5.19 -0.21 12.05
CA LEU A 123 3.88 -0.58 11.49
C LEU A 123 4.04 -1.58 10.32
N MET A 124 4.96 -2.52 10.47
CA MET A 124 5.20 -3.61 9.54
C MET A 124 5.77 -4.83 10.26
N ARG A 125 5.50 -6.02 9.71
CA ARG A 125 5.96 -7.32 10.21
C ARG A 125 6.30 -8.23 9.04
N LEU A 126 7.25 -9.12 9.23
CA LEU A 126 7.60 -10.16 8.27
C LEU A 126 7.34 -11.55 8.86
N ALA A 127 7.00 -12.50 8.00
CA ALA A 127 7.05 -13.91 8.31
C ALA A 127 7.84 -14.68 7.24
N LEU A 128 8.69 -15.59 7.68
CA LEU A 128 9.41 -16.55 6.84
C LEU A 128 9.02 -17.95 7.29
N ILE A 129 8.25 -18.62 6.44
CA ILE A 129 7.72 -19.95 6.72
C ILE A 129 8.44 -20.93 5.80
N ARG A 130 9.27 -21.81 6.37
CA ARG A 130 9.97 -22.85 5.62
C ARG A 130 8.99 -23.94 5.24
N VAL A 131 8.79 -24.16 3.95
CA VAL A 131 7.80 -25.13 3.42
C VAL A 131 8.46 -26.35 2.77
N GLU A 132 9.68 -26.18 2.27
CA GLU A 132 10.55 -27.25 1.77
C GLU A 132 12.00 -26.98 2.20
N GLU A 133 12.93 -27.88 1.86
CA GLU A 133 14.35 -27.69 2.20
C GLU A 133 14.92 -26.38 1.62
N ARG A 134 14.54 -26.06 0.37
CA ARG A 134 15.00 -24.87 -0.37
C ARG A 134 13.84 -23.99 -0.82
N ALA A 135 12.77 -23.91 -0.01
CA ALA A 135 11.65 -23.03 -0.29
C ALA A 135 11.04 -22.43 0.99
N TYR A 136 10.77 -21.12 0.93
CA TYR A 136 10.13 -20.34 1.99
C TYR A 136 8.91 -19.60 1.43
N LYS A 137 7.80 -19.62 2.15
CA LYS A 137 6.76 -18.59 1.99
C LYS A 137 7.19 -17.35 2.75
N PHE A 138 7.30 -16.25 2.04
CA PHE A 138 7.59 -14.94 2.60
C PHE A 138 6.32 -14.13 2.62
N VAL A 139 5.98 -13.61 3.80
CA VAL A 139 4.84 -12.71 4.00
C VAL A 139 5.36 -11.40 4.57
N TRP A 140 5.00 -10.29 3.95
CA TRP A 140 5.26 -8.95 4.44
C TRP A 140 3.94 -8.21 4.60
N THR A 141 3.59 -7.94 5.85
CA THR A 141 2.40 -7.17 6.23
C THR A 141 2.82 -5.77 6.68
N HIS A 142 2.20 -4.72 6.15
CA HIS A 142 2.48 -3.35 6.55
C HIS A 142 1.25 -2.45 6.48
N HIS A 143 1.27 -1.33 7.20
CA HIS A 143 0.24 -0.33 7.07
C HIS A 143 0.57 0.67 5.96
N HIS A 144 -0.43 1.00 5.14
CA HIS A 144 -0.33 1.94 4.01
C HIS A 144 0.06 3.39 4.43
N LEU A 145 -0.01 3.73 5.73
CA LEU A 145 0.47 5.00 6.29
C LEU A 145 1.98 5.18 6.10
N LEU A 146 2.73 4.08 5.97
CA LEU A 146 4.17 4.09 5.82
C LEU A 146 4.62 4.38 4.39
N MET A 147 3.92 3.85 3.39
CA MET A 147 4.37 3.87 2.00
C MET A 147 3.26 3.56 1.01
N ASP A 148 3.51 3.87 -0.26
CA ASP A 148 2.63 3.62 -1.40
C ASP A 148 3.16 2.48 -2.29
N GLY A 149 2.34 2.06 -3.26
CA GLY A 149 2.72 1.03 -4.24
C GLY A 149 3.94 1.38 -5.09
N TRP A 150 4.30 2.67 -5.23
CA TRP A 150 5.53 3.08 -5.94
C TRP A 150 6.79 2.96 -5.08
N SER A 151 6.65 3.11 -3.77
CA SER A 151 7.74 2.99 -2.80
C SER A 151 8.11 1.53 -2.57
N LEU A 152 7.15 0.61 -2.69
CA LEU A 152 7.33 -0.82 -2.48
C LEU A 152 8.46 -1.43 -3.34
N PRO A 153 8.49 -1.29 -4.69
CA PRO A 153 9.57 -1.84 -5.50
C PRO A 153 10.93 -1.21 -5.22
N ILE A 154 10.97 0.09 -4.88
CA ILE A 154 12.22 0.79 -4.50
C ILE A 154 12.78 0.19 -3.19
N LEU A 155 11.91 -0.02 -2.22
CA LEU A 155 12.28 -0.62 -0.93
C LEU A 155 12.78 -2.06 -1.14
N LEU A 156 12.08 -2.87 -1.92
CA LEU A 156 12.51 -4.24 -2.24
C LEU A 156 13.86 -4.28 -2.95
N GLN A 157 14.13 -3.36 -3.89
CA GLN A 157 15.43 -3.24 -4.53
C GLN A 157 16.55 -2.98 -3.50
N GLU A 158 16.33 -2.08 -2.54
CA GLU A 158 17.31 -1.85 -1.47
C GLU A 158 17.50 -3.08 -0.57
N VAL A 159 16.41 -3.77 -0.18
CA VAL A 159 16.49 -5.02 0.60
C VAL A 159 17.33 -6.06 -0.13
N LEU A 160 17.08 -6.28 -1.42
CA LEU A 160 17.84 -7.25 -2.22
C LEU A 160 19.31 -6.87 -2.35
N ALA A 161 19.61 -5.58 -2.53
CA ALA A 161 20.99 -5.09 -2.58
C ALA A 161 21.73 -5.32 -1.25
N PHE A 162 21.10 -5.01 -0.11
CA PHE A 162 21.68 -5.29 1.20
C PHE A 162 21.82 -6.79 1.47
N TYR A 163 20.82 -7.59 1.07
CA TYR A 163 20.86 -9.04 1.21
C TYR A 163 22.07 -9.63 0.49
N GLU A 164 22.29 -9.26 -0.77
CA GLU A 164 23.39 -9.79 -1.56
C GLU A 164 24.75 -9.37 -0.98
N ALA A 165 24.89 -8.13 -0.50
CA ALA A 165 26.10 -7.69 0.18
C ALA A 165 26.36 -8.48 1.47
N PHE A 166 25.35 -8.62 2.33
CA PHE A 166 25.48 -9.29 3.62
C PHE A 166 25.73 -10.79 3.48
N ARG A 167 25.10 -11.45 2.50
CA ARG A 167 25.34 -12.86 2.16
C ARG A 167 26.79 -13.10 1.74
N GLN A 168 27.43 -12.12 1.12
CA GLN A 168 28.84 -12.17 0.75
C GLN A 168 29.79 -11.70 1.87
N GLY A 169 29.26 -11.42 3.06
CA GLY A 169 30.05 -10.93 4.20
C GLY A 169 30.55 -9.49 4.06
N ARG A 170 29.97 -8.70 3.15
CA ARG A 170 30.33 -7.29 2.89
C ARG A 170 29.28 -6.35 3.45
N ASP A 171 29.66 -5.10 3.70
CA ASP A 171 28.67 -4.02 3.93
C ASP A 171 28.37 -3.31 2.60
N LEU A 172 27.24 -2.63 2.54
CA LEU A 172 26.81 -1.83 1.40
C LEU A 172 26.50 -0.40 1.86
N TYR A 173 27.07 0.58 1.16
CA TYR A 173 26.68 1.96 1.29
C TYR A 173 25.71 2.34 0.18
N LEU A 174 24.57 2.91 0.55
CA LEU A 174 23.63 3.55 -0.37
C LEU A 174 23.54 5.05 -0.02
N PRO A 175 23.51 5.95 -1.01
CA PRO A 175 23.35 7.39 -0.77
C PRO A 175 22.15 7.70 0.14
N PRO A 176 22.19 8.68 1.05
CA PRO A 176 21.08 8.94 1.96
C PRO A 176 19.74 9.15 1.22
N SER A 177 18.68 8.53 1.74
CA SER A 177 17.31 8.76 1.25
C SER A 177 16.81 10.12 1.74
N ARG A 178 16.13 10.88 0.87
CA ARG A 178 15.49 12.15 1.29
C ARG A 178 14.35 11.84 2.26
N PRO A 179 14.34 12.42 3.47
CA PRO A 179 13.33 12.09 4.46
C PRO A 179 11.96 12.63 4.07
N TYR A 180 10.90 11.86 4.36
CA TYR A 180 9.52 12.24 4.07
C TYR A 180 9.09 13.56 4.72
N ARG A 181 9.74 13.98 5.81
CA ARG A 181 9.52 15.29 6.44
C ARG A 181 9.70 16.46 5.46
N ASP A 182 10.61 16.35 4.50
CA ASP A 182 10.89 17.44 3.56
C ASP A 182 9.69 17.66 2.63
N TYR A 183 8.99 16.58 2.27
CA TYR A 183 7.71 16.64 1.58
C TYR A 183 6.62 17.30 2.45
N ILE A 184 6.54 16.97 3.74
CA ILE A 184 5.60 17.61 4.66
C ILE A 184 5.87 19.12 4.79
N VAL A 185 7.14 19.52 4.87
CA VAL A 185 7.53 20.94 4.89
C VAL A 185 7.16 21.64 3.59
N TRP A 186 7.39 21.01 2.44
CA TRP A 186 6.95 21.54 1.15
C TRP A 186 5.43 21.66 1.08
N LEU A 187 4.69 20.65 1.53
CA LEU A 187 3.23 20.59 1.47
C LEU A 187 2.58 21.71 2.31
N LYS A 188 3.16 22.03 3.47
CA LYS A 188 2.71 23.14 4.31
C LYS A 188 2.84 24.52 3.67
N LYS A 189 3.67 24.66 2.63
CA LYS A 189 3.83 25.91 1.88
C LYS A 189 2.83 26.06 0.73
N GLN A 190 2.00 25.05 0.47
CA GLN A 190 1.04 25.07 -0.62
C GLN A 190 -0.23 25.83 -0.22
N ASP A 191 -0.84 26.51 -1.19
CA ASP A 191 -2.12 27.18 -1.02
C ASP A 191 -3.27 26.18 -1.18
N MET A 192 -3.77 25.69 -0.03
CA MET A 192 -4.88 24.75 0.01
C MET A 192 -6.19 25.35 -0.50
N ALA A 193 -6.40 26.66 -0.35
CA ALA A 193 -7.60 27.32 -0.85
C ALA A 193 -7.61 27.34 -2.39
N ARG A 194 -6.43 27.54 -3.01
CA ARG A 194 -6.29 27.41 -4.46
C ARG A 194 -6.53 25.99 -4.95
N ALA A 195 -6.03 24.98 -4.23
CA ALA A 195 -6.28 23.58 -4.57
C ALA A 195 -7.77 23.22 -4.46
N GLU A 196 -8.44 23.67 -3.41
CA GLU A 196 -9.89 23.50 -3.24
C GLU A 196 -10.68 24.18 -4.37
N ALA A 197 -10.35 25.44 -4.67
CA ALA A 197 -11.01 26.19 -5.75
C ALA A 197 -10.84 25.51 -7.12
N PHE A 198 -9.67 24.91 -7.38
CA PHE A 198 -9.43 24.12 -8.57
C PHE A 198 -10.40 22.93 -8.66
N TRP A 199 -10.49 22.11 -7.61
CA TRP A 199 -11.37 20.93 -7.60
C TRP A 199 -12.86 21.30 -7.64
N ARG A 200 -13.29 22.34 -6.92
CA ARG A 200 -14.68 22.83 -6.98
C ARG A 200 -15.08 23.27 -8.38
N ARG A 201 -14.15 23.92 -9.10
CA ARG A 201 -14.39 24.33 -10.49
C ARG A 201 -14.41 23.13 -11.43
N LEU A 202 -13.47 22.20 -11.28
CA LEU A 202 -13.35 21.02 -12.13
C LEU A 202 -14.57 20.08 -12.00
N LEU A 203 -15.06 19.90 -10.78
CA LEU A 203 -16.18 19.00 -10.47
C LEU A 203 -17.55 19.72 -10.47
N LYS A 204 -17.61 20.98 -10.92
CA LYS A 204 -18.85 21.75 -10.94
C LYS A 204 -19.86 21.08 -11.87
N GLY A 205 -21.04 20.74 -11.33
CA GLY A 205 -22.13 20.11 -12.09
C GLY A 205 -22.37 18.65 -11.70
N PHE A 206 -21.38 17.99 -11.10
CA PHE A 206 -21.56 16.65 -10.55
C PHE A 206 -22.23 16.72 -9.17
N THR A 207 -23.42 16.12 -9.07
CA THR A 207 -24.18 16.01 -7.80
C THR A 207 -24.41 14.56 -7.36
N ALA A 208 -24.06 13.59 -8.20
CA ALA A 208 -24.19 12.16 -7.93
C ALA A 208 -23.07 11.37 -8.62
N PRO A 209 -22.76 10.14 -8.16
CA PRO A 209 -21.84 9.24 -8.86
C PRO A 209 -22.35 8.90 -10.26
N THR A 210 -21.44 8.59 -11.20
CA THR A 210 -21.81 8.09 -12.53
C THR A 210 -22.61 6.78 -12.38
N PRO A 211 -23.86 6.72 -12.90
CA PRO A 211 -24.71 5.56 -12.71
C PRO A 211 -24.22 4.39 -13.57
N LEU A 212 -24.07 3.21 -12.97
CA LEU A 212 -23.84 1.98 -13.72
C LEU A 212 -25.18 1.24 -13.83
N THR A 213 -25.73 1.15 -15.04
CA THR A 213 -27.04 0.50 -15.28
C THR A 213 -26.94 -1.02 -15.48
N VAL A 214 -25.71 -1.54 -15.52
CA VAL A 214 -25.42 -2.97 -15.44
C VAL A 214 -25.79 -3.50 -14.06
N ASP A 215 -26.62 -4.54 -14.03
CA ASP A 215 -27.03 -5.27 -12.83
C ASP A 215 -27.88 -4.51 -11.80
N ARG A 216 -28.78 -3.62 -12.24
CA ARG A 216 -29.92 -3.23 -11.39
C ARG A 216 -30.78 -4.47 -11.11
N ARG A 217 -30.60 -5.11 -9.94
CA ARG A 217 -31.69 -5.90 -9.33
C ARG A 217 -32.90 -4.97 -9.22
N PRO A 218 -34.13 -5.43 -9.55
CA PRO A 218 -35.33 -4.65 -9.25
C PRO A 218 -35.27 -4.26 -7.78
N ALA A 219 -35.48 -2.98 -7.48
CA ALA A 219 -35.59 -2.48 -6.12
C ALA A 219 -36.82 -3.14 -5.48
N GLY A 220 -36.63 -4.27 -4.81
CA GLY A 220 -37.61 -4.83 -3.89
C GLY A 220 -37.37 -4.22 -2.52
N ASP A 221 -38.27 -3.32 -2.11
CA ASP A 221 -38.66 -2.94 -0.75
C ASP A 221 -37.64 -3.17 0.40
N GLY A 222 -36.39 -2.73 0.20
CA GLY A 222 -35.38 -2.71 1.24
C GLY A 222 -35.34 -1.34 1.91
N ASP A 223 -35.66 -1.29 3.20
CA ASP A 223 -35.20 -0.25 4.14
C ASP A 223 -33.80 0.21 3.73
N GLY A 224 -33.58 1.52 3.57
CA GLY A 224 -32.39 2.18 3.02
C GLY A 224 -31.07 1.97 3.79
N SER A 225 -30.89 0.79 4.37
CA SER A 225 -29.66 0.24 4.87
C SER A 225 -28.60 0.17 3.75
N PRO A 226 -27.38 0.64 4.00
CA PRO A 226 -26.28 0.48 3.05
C PRO A 226 -26.04 -1.01 2.78
N PRO A 227 -25.66 -1.39 1.55
CA PRO A 227 -25.40 -2.79 1.23
C PRO A 227 -24.36 -3.37 2.20
N GLU A 228 -24.74 -4.44 2.89
CA GLU A 228 -23.83 -5.30 3.65
C GLU A 228 -22.65 -5.71 2.75
N GLU A 229 -21.45 -5.76 3.35
CA GLU A 229 -20.14 -6.07 2.76
C GLU A 229 -20.17 -6.49 1.28
N THR A 230 -19.73 -5.58 0.41
CA THR A 230 -19.48 -5.88 -1.00
C THR A 230 -18.58 -7.10 -1.12
N ASP A 231 -19.16 -8.21 -1.60
CA ASP A 231 -18.48 -9.44 -1.97
C ASP A 231 -17.45 -9.13 -3.07
N TYR A 232 -16.22 -8.79 -2.65
CA TYR A 232 -15.14 -8.43 -3.56
C TYR A 232 -14.83 -9.63 -4.47
N ARG A 233 -14.93 -9.40 -5.78
CA ARG A 233 -14.59 -10.38 -6.82
C ARG A 233 -13.50 -9.79 -7.70
N LYS A 234 -12.51 -10.61 -8.00
CA LYS A 234 -11.39 -10.25 -8.88
C LYS A 234 -11.51 -11.04 -10.18
N LEU A 235 -11.40 -10.33 -11.30
CA LEU A 235 -11.29 -10.92 -12.64
C LEU A 235 -9.99 -10.41 -13.28
N ASP A 236 -9.09 -11.33 -13.61
CA ASP A 236 -7.83 -11.01 -14.29
C ASP A 236 -8.01 -11.18 -15.80
N ILE A 237 -7.84 -10.10 -16.56
CA ILE A 237 -7.89 -10.09 -18.03
C ILE A 237 -6.53 -9.66 -18.56
N LEU A 238 -5.96 -10.46 -19.46
CA LEU A 238 -4.67 -10.19 -20.09
C LEU A 238 -4.87 -9.84 -21.57
N LEU A 239 -4.31 -8.72 -22.00
CA LEU A 239 -4.22 -8.38 -23.42
C LEU A 239 -3.09 -9.18 -24.07
N SER A 240 -3.26 -9.52 -25.36
CA SER A 240 -2.18 -10.16 -26.12
C SER A 240 -0.96 -9.24 -26.23
N ALA A 241 0.23 -9.83 -26.42
CA ALA A 241 1.45 -9.07 -26.63
C ALA A 241 1.34 -8.13 -27.84
N GLU A 242 0.69 -8.57 -28.90
CA GLU A 242 0.40 -7.78 -30.10
C GLU A 242 -0.49 -6.57 -29.79
N THR A 243 -1.61 -6.77 -29.09
CA THR A 243 -2.51 -5.68 -28.68
C THR A 243 -1.78 -4.68 -27.79
N THR A 244 -0.99 -5.19 -26.84
CA THR A 244 -0.20 -4.35 -25.92
C THR A 244 0.81 -3.49 -26.69
N ALA A 245 1.53 -4.08 -27.65
CA ALA A 245 2.48 -3.35 -28.49
C ALA A 245 1.80 -2.28 -29.35
N ALA A 246 0.64 -2.59 -29.92
CA ALA A 246 -0.15 -1.64 -30.70
C ALA A 246 -0.61 -0.44 -29.84
N LEU A 247 -1.11 -0.68 -28.63
CA LEU A 247 -1.51 0.38 -27.70
C LEU A 247 -0.32 1.26 -27.27
N GLN A 248 0.85 0.65 -27.04
CA GLN A 248 2.08 1.39 -26.73
C GLN A 248 2.53 2.27 -27.90
N ALA A 249 2.45 1.76 -29.14
CA ALA A 249 2.78 2.52 -30.34
C ALA A 249 1.83 3.71 -30.52
N LEU A 250 0.52 3.50 -30.33
CA LEU A 250 -0.50 4.54 -30.41
C LEU A 250 -0.28 5.63 -29.35
N ALA A 251 -0.01 5.25 -28.10
CA ALA A 251 0.30 6.20 -27.02
C ALA A 251 1.52 7.06 -27.37
N ARG A 252 2.59 6.45 -27.90
CA ARG A 252 3.79 7.18 -28.36
C ARG A 252 3.49 8.13 -29.52
N GLN A 253 2.75 7.68 -30.51
CA GLN A 253 2.38 8.48 -31.69
C GLN A 253 1.64 9.76 -31.29
N HIS A 254 0.76 9.68 -30.29
CA HIS A 254 -0.03 10.81 -29.79
C HIS A 254 0.59 11.52 -28.57
N GLN A 255 1.82 11.17 -28.17
CA GLN A 255 2.50 11.75 -27.01
C GLN A 255 1.69 11.61 -25.71
N LEU A 256 0.95 10.50 -25.59
CA LEU A 256 0.17 10.11 -24.43
C LEU A 256 0.91 9.06 -23.60
N THR A 257 0.49 8.93 -22.35
CA THR A 257 0.85 7.76 -21.54
C THR A 257 -0.13 6.61 -21.81
N LEU A 258 0.31 5.37 -21.63
CA LEU A 258 -0.61 4.22 -21.71
C LEU A 258 -1.75 4.34 -20.67
N ASN A 259 -1.45 4.89 -19.50
CA ASN A 259 -2.46 5.20 -18.47
C ASN A 259 -3.54 6.16 -18.99
N THR A 260 -3.16 7.25 -19.67
CA THR A 260 -4.11 8.19 -20.27
C THR A 260 -5.03 7.50 -21.29
N LEU A 261 -4.46 6.62 -22.11
CA LEU A 261 -5.24 5.86 -23.09
C LEU A 261 -6.25 4.92 -22.42
N VAL A 262 -5.82 4.19 -21.39
CA VAL A 262 -6.71 3.28 -20.62
C VAL A 262 -7.81 4.07 -19.90
N GLN A 263 -7.48 5.22 -19.29
CA GLN A 263 -8.49 6.09 -18.66
C GLN A 263 -9.50 6.64 -19.68
N GLY A 264 -9.05 6.98 -20.89
CA GLY A 264 -9.94 7.40 -21.98
C GLY A 264 -10.88 6.27 -22.41
N ALA A 265 -10.36 5.06 -22.60
CA ALA A 265 -11.18 3.89 -22.90
C ALA A 265 -12.18 3.57 -21.78
N TRP A 266 -11.76 3.72 -20.51
CA TRP A 266 -12.61 3.55 -19.34
C TRP A 266 -13.72 4.60 -19.28
N ALA A 267 -13.41 5.88 -19.52
CA ALA A 267 -14.40 6.96 -19.59
C ALA A 267 -15.46 6.70 -20.66
N LEU A 268 -15.03 6.27 -21.86
CA LEU A 268 -15.94 5.89 -22.94
C LEU A 268 -16.84 4.71 -22.54
N LEU A 269 -16.28 3.70 -21.87
CA LEU A 269 -17.06 2.57 -21.38
C LEU A 269 -18.12 3.03 -20.37
N LEU A 270 -17.73 3.83 -19.37
CA LEU A 270 -18.65 4.36 -18.37
C LEU A 270 -19.76 5.20 -19.00
N SER A 271 -19.44 6.05 -19.97
CA SER A 271 -20.43 6.84 -20.70
C SER A 271 -21.46 5.94 -21.39
N ARG A 272 -21.02 4.87 -22.07
CA ARG A 272 -21.91 3.91 -22.73
C ARG A 272 -22.84 3.16 -21.78
N TYR A 273 -22.34 2.79 -20.61
CA TYR A 273 -23.11 2.02 -19.62
C TYR A 273 -23.97 2.90 -18.69
N SER A 274 -23.64 4.17 -18.57
CA SER A 274 -24.44 5.15 -17.81
C SER A 274 -25.51 5.81 -18.67
N GLY A 275 -25.25 5.97 -19.98
CA GLY A 275 -26.04 6.82 -20.86
C GLY A 275 -25.71 8.31 -20.72
N GLU A 276 -24.71 8.66 -19.92
CA GLU A 276 -24.26 10.03 -19.67
C GLU A 276 -23.04 10.36 -20.55
N ASP A 277 -22.99 11.58 -21.11
CA ASP A 277 -21.83 12.06 -21.88
C ASP A 277 -20.72 12.64 -20.98
N ASP A 278 -21.04 12.95 -19.73
CA ASP A 278 -20.11 13.48 -18.73
C ASP A 278 -20.01 12.52 -17.53
N VAL A 279 -18.83 11.93 -17.32
CA VAL A 279 -18.61 10.87 -16.34
C VAL A 279 -17.47 11.22 -15.39
N VAL A 280 -17.58 10.75 -14.15
CA VAL A 280 -16.59 10.94 -13.11
C VAL A 280 -16.18 9.60 -12.50
N PHE A 281 -14.87 9.38 -12.40
CA PHE A 281 -14.30 8.21 -11.75
C PHE A 281 -12.98 8.56 -11.06
N GLY A 282 -12.64 7.79 -10.04
CA GLY A 282 -11.38 7.95 -9.33
C GLY A 282 -10.21 7.40 -10.16
N ALA A 283 -9.06 8.09 -10.10
CA ALA A 283 -7.80 7.59 -10.62
C ALA A 283 -6.70 7.80 -9.58
N THR A 284 -5.88 6.77 -9.37
CA THR A 284 -4.72 6.86 -8.50
C THR A 284 -3.56 7.50 -9.26
N VAL A 285 -2.94 8.51 -8.66
CA VAL A 285 -1.76 9.21 -9.21
C VAL A 285 -0.54 9.00 -8.32
N SER A 286 0.66 9.24 -8.86
CA SER A 286 1.92 9.06 -8.11
C SER A 286 2.05 10.01 -6.91
N GLY A 287 1.45 11.20 -6.99
CA GLY A 287 1.65 12.27 -6.02
C GLY A 287 3.08 12.81 -5.98
N ARG A 288 3.86 12.59 -7.05
CA ARG A 288 5.29 12.93 -7.19
C ARG A 288 5.52 13.78 -8.43
#